data_AF-A0A6P1W6Z8-F1
#
_entry.id   AF-A0A6P1W6Z8-F1
#
_cell.length_a   1.000
_cell.length_b   1.000
_cell.length_c   1.000
_cell.angle_alpha   90.00
_cell.angle_beta   90.00
_cell.angle_gamma   90.00
#
_symmetry.space_group_name_H-M   'P 1'
#
loop_
_entity.id
_entity.type
_entity.pdbx_description
1 polymer ?
#
loop_
_entity_poly.entity_id
_entity_poly.type
_entity_poly.pdbx_seq_one_letter_code
_entity_poly.pdbx_strand_id
1 'polypeptide(L)'
;MKFSKLSINTCRILYLMGWGNYTRIFLTDASPELNSTTLKKCVNMLPGFIRLSKSLAVNPTHIVQVRRNNDRSADVLVADIWLPVSRRRVTPVVRQLNSLPGGKIKGLAQFRSQHEPIGIPQSAFSSN
;
A
#
# COMPACT_ATOMS: atom_id res chain seq x y z
N MET A 1 -23.88 8.59 2.58
CA MET A 1 -23.07 9.48 1.71
C MET A 1 -23.04 8.95 0.27
N LYS A 2 -23.19 9.81 -0.74
CA LYS A 2 -23.03 9.43 -2.15
C LYS A 2 -21.54 9.43 -2.51
N PHE A 3 -21.07 8.40 -3.22
CA PHE A 3 -19.67 8.24 -3.65
C PHE A 3 -19.12 9.39 -4.49
N SER A 4 -19.98 10.16 -5.14
CA SER A 4 -19.61 11.38 -5.86
C SER A 4 -18.90 12.40 -4.97
N LYS A 5 -19.20 12.48 -3.66
CA LYS A 5 -18.48 13.35 -2.72
C LYS A 5 -17.09 12.84 -2.31
N LEU A 6 -16.88 11.52 -2.35
CA LEU A 6 -15.60 10.89 -1.99
C LEU A 6 -14.55 11.06 -3.08
N SER A 7 -14.96 10.98 -4.35
CA SER A 7 -14.08 11.20 -5.50
C SER A 7 -13.43 12.60 -5.48
N ILE A 8 -14.22 13.63 -5.13
CA ILE A 8 -13.80 15.03 -5.09
C ILE A 8 -12.71 15.30 -4.03
N ASN A 9 -12.61 14.47 -2.99
CA ASN A 9 -11.70 14.72 -1.85
C ASN A 9 -10.70 13.59 -1.60
N THR A 10 -10.31 12.84 -2.64
CA THR A 10 -9.37 11.72 -2.50
C THR A 10 -8.07 12.13 -1.79
N CYS A 11 -7.59 13.35 -2.03
CA CYS A 11 -6.41 13.91 -1.37
C CYS A 11 -6.56 14.08 0.15
N ARG A 12 -7.77 14.14 0.70
CA ARG A 12 -8.02 14.25 2.14
C ARG A 12 -8.13 12.89 2.82
N ILE A 13 -8.24 11.81 2.07
CA ILE A 13 -8.35 10.45 2.60
C ILE A 13 -6.95 9.92 2.91
N LEU A 14 -6.73 9.55 4.16
CA LEU A 14 -5.50 8.93 4.65
C LEU A 14 -5.48 7.43 4.34
N TYR A 15 -6.48 6.72 4.86
CA TYR A 15 -6.62 5.28 4.68
C TYR A 15 -8.08 4.82 4.83
N LEU A 16 -8.34 3.60 4.39
CA LEU A 16 -9.62 2.93 4.40
C LEU A 16 -9.51 1.65 5.22
N MET A 17 -10.46 1.43 6.13
CA MET A 17 -10.56 0.22 6.92
C MET A 17 -11.87 -0.51 6.63
N GLY A 18 -11.78 -1.72 6.09
CA GLY A 18 -12.93 -2.59 5.86
C GLY A 18 -13.38 -3.30 7.14
N TRP A 19 -14.69 -3.27 7.38
CA TRP A 19 -15.37 -3.93 8.49
C TRP A 19 -16.62 -4.66 7.98
N GLY A 20 -16.41 -5.90 7.51
CA GLY A 20 -17.46 -6.68 6.82
C GLY A 20 -17.93 -5.99 5.53
N ASN A 21 -19.22 -5.63 5.50
CA ASN A 21 -19.84 -4.94 4.37
C ASN A 21 -19.70 -3.41 4.41
N TYR A 22 -19.00 -2.90 5.42
CA TYR A 22 -18.78 -1.48 5.62
C TYR A 22 -17.30 -1.12 5.44
N THR A 23 -17.04 0.15 5.17
CA THR A 23 -15.70 0.72 5.12
C THR A 23 -15.68 1.99 5.94
N ARG A 24 -14.78 2.08 6.92
CA ARG A 24 -14.44 3.33 7.59
C ARG A 24 -13.40 4.07 6.78
N ILE A 25 -13.62 5.36 6.57
CA ILE A 25 -12.79 6.24 5.76
C ILE A 25 -12.15 7.25 6.70
N PHE A 26 -10.83 7.20 6.83
CA PHE A 26 -10.10 8.09 7.71
C PHE A 26 -9.63 9.30 6.91
N LEU A 27 -9.99 10.48 7.39
CA LEU A 27 -9.74 11.76 6.75
C LEU A 27 -8.66 12.54 7.53
N THR A 28 -7.99 13.45 6.86
CA THR A 28 -6.93 14.32 7.41
C THR A 28 -7.46 15.31 8.46
N ASP A 29 -8.69 15.78 8.31
CA ASP A 29 -9.24 16.94 9.02
C ASP A 29 -10.63 16.70 9.62
N ALA A 30 -11.08 15.45 9.63
CA ALA A 30 -12.40 15.09 10.14
C ALA A 30 -12.41 13.71 10.79
N SER A 31 -13.44 13.48 11.60
CA SER A 31 -13.72 12.16 12.18
C SER A 31 -13.94 11.11 11.09
N PRO A 32 -13.60 9.83 11.34
CA PRO A 32 -13.76 8.78 10.34
C PRO A 32 -15.21 8.62 9.89
N GLU A 33 -15.43 8.54 8.58
CA GLU A 33 -16.77 8.37 8.01
C GLU A 33 -17.07 6.89 7.74
N LEU A 34 -18.31 6.47 7.99
CA LEU A 34 -18.76 5.11 7.68
C LEU A 34 -19.43 5.07 6.30
N ASN A 35 -18.95 4.18 5.44
CA ASN A 35 -19.52 3.89 4.14
C ASN A 35 -20.11 2.47 4.12
N SER A 36 -21.32 2.32 3.60
CA SER A 36 -22.06 1.05 3.50
C SER A 36 -21.64 0.17 2.32
N THR A 37 -20.38 0.25 1.91
CA THR A 37 -19.83 -0.60 0.85
C THR A 37 -18.53 -1.23 1.29
N THR A 38 -18.22 -2.36 0.66
CA THR A 38 -17.00 -3.12 0.96
C THR A 38 -15.75 -2.34 0.54
N LEU A 39 -14.64 -2.59 1.25
CA LEU A 39 -13.35 -2.01 0.92
C LEU A 39 -12.94 -2.29 -0.53
N LYS A 40 -13.28 -3.47 -1.06
CA LYS A 40 -13.02 -3.83 -2.47
C LYS A 40 -13.73 -2.85 -3.41
N LYS A 41 -15.01 -2.55 -3.16
CA LYS A 41 -15.77 -1.62 -3.98
C LYS A 41 -15.20 -0.21 -3.86
N CYS A 42 -14.87 0.25 -2.65
CA CYS A 42 -14.24 1.55 -2.44
C CYS A 42 -12.93 1.71 -3.22
N VAL A 43 -12.01 0.75 -3.12
CA VAL A 43 -10.72 0.80 -3.84
C VAL A 43 -10.91 0.75 -5.36
N ASN A 44 -11.91 0.04 -5.86
CA ASN A 44 -12.22 0.04 -7.30
C ASN A 44 -12.73 1.40 -7.80
N MET A 45 -13.42 2.16 -6.94
CA MET A 45 -13.94 3.49 -7.29
C MET A 45 -12.94 4.62 -7.01
N LEU A 46 -11.94 4.37 -6.16
CA LEU A 46 -10.90 5.31 -5.79
C LEU A 46 -9.55 4.79 -6.32
N PRO A 47 -9.24 5.00 -7.61
CA PRO A 47 -7.98 4.56 -8.18
C PRO A 47 -6.79 5.25 -7.48
N GLY A 48 -5.68 4.52 -7.35
CA GLY A 48 -4.46 5.03 -6.71
C GLY A 48 -4.25 4.59 -5.26
N PHE A 49 -5.26 4.04 -4.58
CA PHE A 49 -5.06 3.46 -3.25
C PHE A 49 -4.26 2.16 -3.28
N ILE A 50 -3.32 2.04 -2.36
CA ILE A 50 -2.49 0.84 -2.18
C ILE A 50 -3.14 -0.05 -1.13
N ARG A 51 -3.37 -1.32 -1.46
CA ARG A 51 -4.05 -2.26 -0.56
C ARG A 51 -3.05 -3.01 0.33
N LEU A 52 -3.03 -2.67 1.61
CA LEU A 52 -2.12 -3.24 2.62
C LEU A 52 -2.56 -4.63 3.12
N SER A 53 -3.87 -4.85 3.24
CA SER A 53 -4.44 -6.11 3.74
C SER A 53 -5.83 -6.40 3.17
N LYS A 54 -6.52 -7.45 3.66
CA LYS A 54 -7.93 -7.70 3.30
C LYS A 54 -8.85 -6.59 3.81
N SER A 55 -8.48 -5.92 4.90
CA SER A 55 -9.26 -4.91 5.60
C SER A 55 -8.60 -3.53 5.60
N LEU A 56 -7.47 -3.32 4.93
CA LEU A 56 -6.78 -2.03 4.88
C LEU A 56 -6.35 -1.64 3.47
N ALA A 57 -6.59 -0.39 3.12
CA ALA A 57 -5.98 0.29 1.98
C ALA A 57 -5.56 1.70 2.39
N VAL A 58 -4.52 2.23 1.78
CA VAL A 58 -3.89 3.51 2.13
C VAL A 58 -3.75 4.38 0.90
N ASN A 59 -3.87 5.69 1.08
CA ASN A 59 -3.48 6.64 0.05
C ASN A 59 -1.96 6.82 0.07
N PRO A 60 -1.23 6.46 -1.01
CA PRO A 60 0.22 6.56 -1.05
C PRO A 60 0.77 7.96 -0.83
N THR A 61 0.01 9.02 -1.13
CA THR A 61 0.47 10.41 -0.97
C THR A 61 0.69 10.80 0.48
N HIS A 62 0.11 10.05 1.43
CA HIS A 62 0.20 10.30 2.87
C HIS A 62 1.16 9.35 3.59
N ILE A 63 1.87 8.49 2.86
CA ILE A 63 2.85 7.58 3.44
C ILE A 63 4.16 8.34 3.68
N VAL A 64 4.57 8.40 4.94
CA VAL A 64 5.81 9.10 5.34
C VAL A 64 6.98 8.12 5.39
N GLN A 65 6.73 6.91 5.87
CA GLN A 65 7.75 5.91 6.13
C GLN A 65 7.21 4.49 5.96
N VAL A 66 8.09 3.57 5.60
CA VAL A 66 7.85 2.13 5.68
C VAL A 66 8.93 1.53 6.58
N ARG A 67 8.57 0.55 7.38
CA ARG A 67 9.53 -0.26 8.13
C ARG A 67 9.29 -1.73 7.88
N ARG A 68 10.38 -2.49 7.85
CA ARG A 68 10.32 -3.95 7.89
C ARG A 68 10.34 -4.40 9.35
N ASN A 69 9.35 -5.19 9.77
CA ASN A 69 9.32 -5.73 11.13
C ASN A 69 10.08 -7.06 11.19
N ASN A 70 9.72 -8.00 10.31
CA ASN A 70 10.39 -9.30 10.12
C ASN A 70 10.60 -9.56 8.61
N ASP A 71 11.16 -10.72 8.26
CA ASP A 71 11.40 -11.09 6.85
C ASP A 71 10.16 -11.04 5.97
N ARG A 72 8.97 -11.21 6.54
CA ARG A 72 7.70 -11.30 5.81
C ARG A 72 6.68 -10.24 6.23
N SER A 73 7.00 -9.31 7.12
CA SER A 73 6.05 -8.30 7.59
C SER A 73 6.63 -6.89 7.47
N ALA A 74 5.75 -5.95 7.17
CA ALA A 74 6.08 -4.55 7.05
C ALA A 74 4.94 -3.71 7.62
N ASP A 75 5.25 -2.49 8.04
CA ASP A 75 4.27 -1.47 8.39
C ASP A 75 4.53 -0.21 7.56
N VAL A 76 3.45 0.54 7.29
CA VAL A 76 3.53 1.88 6.70
C VAL A 76 3.07 2.91 7.71
N LEU A 77 3.77 4.03 7.79
CA LEU A 77 3.44 5.16 8.65
C LEU A 77 2.59 6.17 7.88
N VAL A 78 1.41 6.48 8.41
CA VAL A 78 0.44 7.41 7.84
C VAL A 78 -0.16 8.22 8.98
N ALA A 79 -0.03 9.55 8.93
CA ALA A 79 -0.55 10.46 9.98
C ALA A 79 -0.19 9.97 11.40
N ASP A 80 1.09 9.67 11.62
CA ASP A 80 1.65 9.17 12.89
C ASP A 80 1.12 7.82 13.39
N ILE A 81 0.37 7.09 12.56
CA ILE A 81 -0.15 5.76 12.85
C ILE A 81 0.56 4.71 11.99
N TRP A 82 1.06 3.65 12.64
CA TRP A 82 1.61 2.48 11.94
C TRP A 82 0.49 1.53 11.50
N LEU A 83 0.34 1.37 10.19
CA LEU A 83 -0.61 0.45 9.59
C LEU A 83 0.08 -0.83 9.12
N PRO A 84 -0.39 -2.02 9.55
CA PRO A 84 0.26 -3.27 9.22
C PRO A 84 -0.01 -3.70 7.78
N VAL A 85 1.04 -4.14 7.11
CA VAL A 85 0.98 -4.76 5.78
C VAL A 85 0.94 -6.28 5.94
N SER A 86 -0.11 -6.90 5.40
CA SER A 86 -0.21 -8.36 5.42
C SER A 86 0.93 -8.99 4.61
N ARG A 87 1.47 -10.11 5.09
CA ARG A 87 2.69 -10.75 4.52
C ARG A 87 2.66 -10.90 3.00
N ARG A 88 1.55 -11.44 2.48
CA ARG A 88 1.27 -11.64 1.04
C ARG A 88 1.09 -10.36 0.22
N ARG A 89 1.03 -9.20 0.88
CA ARG A 89 0.92 -7.88 0.25
C ARG A 89 2.22 -7.07 0.33
N VAL A 90 3.21 -7.49 1.12
CA VAL A 90 4.48 -6.75 1.27
C VAL A 90 5.15 -6.53 -0.09
N THR A 91 5.37 -7.59 -0.88
CA THR A 91 6.02 -7.46 -2.20
C THR A 91 5.23 -6.58 -3.17
N PRO A 92 3.90 -6.78 -3.37
CA PRO A 92 3.09 -5.85 -4.18
C PRO A 92 3.14 -4.40 -3.71
N VAL A 93 3.03 -4.16 -2.40
CA VAL A 93 3.05 -2.81 -1.81
C VAL A 93 4.40 -2.14 -2.08
N VAL A 94 5.52 -2.81 -1.79
CA VAL A 94 6.86 -2.27 -2.04
C VAL A 94 7.07 -1.96 -3.52
N ARG A 95 6.61 -2.83 -4.43
CA ARG A 95 6.66 -2.56 -5.88
C ARG A 95 5.87 -1.31 -6.24
N GLN A 96 4.62 -1.20 -5.78
CA GLN A 96 3.79 -0.03 -6.03
C GLN A 96 4.44 1.26 -5.50
N LEU A 97 5.02 1.22 -4.30
CA LEU A 97 5.71 2.38 -3.71
C LEU A 97 6.96 2.80 -4.49
N ASN A 98 7.74 1.85 -5.03
CA ASN A 98 8.90 2.17 -5.87
C ASN A 98 8.51 2.78 -7.23
N SER A 99 7.29 2.51 -7.72
CA SER A 99 6.79 3.05 -8.97
C SER A 99 6.12 4.42 -8.84
N LEU A 100 5.98 4.96 -7.63
CA LEU A 100 5.36 6.27 -7.43
C LEU A 100 6.31 7.40 -7.85
N PRO A 101 5.85 8.33 -8.72
CA PRO A 101 6.61 9.52 -9.05
C PRO A 101 6.60 10.49 -7.85
N GLY A 102 7.77 10.93 -7.37
CA GLY A 102 7.86 12.16 -6.57
C GLY A 102 8.11 12.05 -5.06
N GLY A 103 8.62 10.94 -4.50
CA GLY A 103 9.01 10.97 -3.08
C GLY A 103 9.93 9.84 -2.64
N LYS A 104 11.03 10.18 -1.94
CA LYS A 104 11.82 9.21 -1.18
C LYS A 104 11.04 8.83 0.08
N ILE A 105 10.25 7.76 0.02
CA ILE A 105 9.61 7.20 1.21
C ILE A 105 10.71 6.63 2.12
N LYS A 106 10.76 7.11 3.37
CA LYS A 106 11.78 6.67 4.35
C LYS A 106 11.67 5.16 4.58
N GLY A 107 12.81 4.48 4.67
CA GLY A 107 12.88 3.03 4.95
C GLY A 107 12.55 2.11 3.77
N LEU A 108 12.17 2.64 2.59
CA LEU A 108 11.92 1.81 1.39
C LEU A 108 13.18 1.05 0.92
N ALA A 109 14.37 1.59 1.17
CA ALA A 109 15.64 0.96 0.85
C ALA A 109 15.87 -0.38 1.61
N GLN A 110 15.22 -0.58 2.77
CA GLN A 110 15.32 -1.81 3.56
C GLN A 110 14.71 -3.03 2.84
N PHE A 111 13.96 -2.79 1.77
CA PHE A 111 13.31 -3.82 0.96
C PHE A 111 14.04 -4.09 -0.37
N ARG A 112 15.21 -3.46 -0.61
CA ARG A 112 15.96 -3.61 -1.87
C ARG A 112 16.72 -4.93 -2.03
N SER A 113 16.60 -5.87 -1.10
CA SER A 113 17.41 -7.09 -1.10
C SER A 113 16.61 -8.32 -1.52
N GLN A 114 17.11 -8.99 -2.57
CA GLN A 114 16.80 -10.32 -3.11
C GLN A 114 16.00 -10.37 -4.44
N HIS A 115 16.53 -9.71 -5.47
CA HIS A 115 16.37 -10.18 -6.84
C HIS A 115 17.60 -9.77 -7.66
N GLU A 116 18.78 -10.29 -7.31
CA GLU A 116 19.75 -10.53 -8.37
C GLU A 116 19.19 -11.72 -9.16
N PRO A 117 19.02 -11.62 -10.49
CA PRO A 117 18.90 -12.84 -11.29
C PRO A 117 20.22 -13.59 -11.08
N ILE A 118 20.13 -14.83 -10.61
CA ILE A 118 21.25 -15.76 -10.68
C ILE A 118 21.59 -15.87 -12.17
N GLY A 119 22.58 -15.11 -12.61
CA GLY A 119 23.16 -15.26 -13.94
C GLY A 119 23.77 -16.64 -13.99
N ILE A 120 23.09 -17.57 -14.66
CA ILE A 120 23.71 -18.82 -15.08
C ILE A 120 24.85 -18.40 -16.02
N PRO A 121 26.13 -18.71 -15.74
CA PRO A 121 27.19 -18.42 -16.69
C PRO A 121 26.94 -19.23 -17.98
N GLN A 122 26.75 -18.53 -19.10
CA GLN A 122 26.60 -19.10 -20.45
C GLN A 122 27.92 -19.67 -21.00
N SER A 123 28.75 -20.30 -20.17
CA SER A 123 30.04 -20.87 -20.60
C SER A 123 30.10 -22.39 -20.55
N ALA A 124 28.95 -23.08 -20.51
CA ALA A 124 28.88 -24.55 -20.44
C ALA A 124 28.36 -25.23 -21.74
N PHE A 125 28.41 -24.55 -22.89
CA PHE A 125 28.21 -25.18 -24.19
C PHE A 125 29.37 -24.87 -25.12
N SER A 126 30.48 -25.59 -24.91
CA SER A 126 31.47 -25.90 -25.95
C SER A 126 32.12 -27.23 -25.61
N SER A 127 32.34 -28.03 -26.66
CA SER A 127 32.89 -29.40 -26.68
C SER A 127 31.87 -30.48 -26.30
N ASN A 128 31.55 -31.50 -27.10
CA ASN A 128 32.17 -32.09 -28.30
C ASN A 128 31.09 -32.63 -29.23
#